data_AF-A0A1D9LIF1-F1
#
_entry.id   AF-A0A1D9LIF1-F1
#
_cell.length_a   1.000
_cell.length_b   1.000
_cell.length_c   1.000
_cell.angle_alpha   90.00
_cell.angle_beta   90.00
_cell.angle_gamma   90.00
#
_symmetry.space_group_name_H-M   'P 1'
#
loop_
_entity.id
_entity.type
_entity.pdbx_description
1 polymer ?
#
loop_
_entity_poly.entity_id
_entity_poly.type
_entity_poly.pdbx_seq_one_letter_code
_entity_poly.pdbx_strand_id
1 'polypeptide(L)'
;MKRAMLGMALLWCPPWSAWAAVDSETRCFSADNGGKPVHLQFTVVGDADAGWQAAYVRYGKRGRPITLAWLRGEHEMLAEDRSWQFTDEWLEIVDGKIHGRYTTVHQGARYYGFHYRGADGREVEFAEDLAALDSSGRRCEW
;
A
#
# COMPACT_ATOMS: atom_id res chain seq x y z
N MET A 1 -67.74 -25.24 3.24
CA MET A 1 -66.74 -24.62 4.13
C MET A 1 -65.41 -25.34 3.95
N LYS A 2 -64.40 -24.72 3.34
CA LYS A 2 -63.00 -25.17 3.36
C LYS A 2 -62.11 -23.93 3.44
N ARG A 3 -61.57 -23.64 4.62
CA ARG A 3 -60.60 -22.57 4.84
C ARG A 3 -59.23 -23.11 4.43
N ALA A 4 -58.69 -22.64 3.31
CA ALA A 4 -57.30 -22.87 2.99
C ALA A 4 -56.46 -21.87 3.78
N MET A 5 -55.72 -22.34 4.78
CA MET A 5 -54.69 -21.56 5.44
C MET A 5 -53.48 -21.48 4.51
N LEU A 6 -53.23 -20.30 3.94
CA LEU A 6 -52.01 -20.02 3.20
C LEU A 6 -50.90 -19.70 4.23
N GLY A 7 -49.96 -20.63 4.40
CA GLY A 7 -48.80 -20.45 5.27
C GLY A 7 -47.85 -19.40 4.70
N MET A 8 -47.55 -18.37 5.48
CA MET A 8 -46.58 -17.34 5.15
C MET A 8 -45.16 -17.91 5.32
N ALA A 9 -44.53 -18.30 4.21
CA ALA A 9 -43.12 -18.68 4.20
C ALA A 9 -42.26 -17.41 4.37
N LEU A 10 -41.68 -17.21 5.55
CA LEU A 10 -40.64 -16.21 5.76
C LEU A 10 -39.39 -16.63 4.95
N LEU A 11 -39.15 -15.94 3.85
CA LEU A 11 -37.91 -16.03 3.08
C LEU A 11 -36.76 -15.43 3.90
N TRP A 12 -35.99 -16.31 4.55
CA TRP A 12 -34.74 -15.95 5.21
C TRP A 12 -33.69 -15.73 4.12
N CYS A 13 -33.54 -14.49 3.64
CA CYS A 13 -32.39 -14.09 2.83
C CYS A 13 -31.18 -14.02 3.78
N PRO A 14 -30.19 -14.93 3.72
CA PRO A 14 -28.93 -14.65 4.38
C PRO A 14 -28.36 -13.37 3.75
N PRO A 15 -27.84 -12.42 4.55
CA PRO A 15 -27.15 -11.27 3.97
C PRO A 15 -25.99 -11.83 3.15
N TRP A 16 -26.08 -11.71 1.83
CA TRP A 16 -24.92 -11.84 0.97
C TRP A 16 -24.00 -10.68 1.33
N SER A 17 -23.13 -10.93 2.30
CA SER A 17 -21.97 -10.08 2.55
C SER A 17 -21.10 -10.17 1.31
N ALA A 18 -21.23 -9.19 0.41
CA ALA A 18 -20.25 -8.97 -0.64
C ALA A 18 -18.94 -8.59 0.06
N TRP A 19 -18.03 -9.56 0.20
CA TRP A 19 -16.67 -9.28 0.62
C TRP A 19 -15.96 -8.68 -0.58
N ALA A 20 -15.89 -7.34 -0.63
CA ALA A 20 -14.91 -6.67 -1.47
C ALA A 20 -13.53 -7.08 -0.94
N ALA A 21 -12.79 -7.86 -1.73
CA ALA A 21 -11.48 -8.35 -1.35
C ALA A 21 -10.47 -7.21 -1.51
N VAL A 22 -10.26 -6.44 -0.45
CA VAL A 22 -9.18 -5.46 -0.38
C VAL A 22 -7.87 -6.24 -0.25
N ASP A 23 -6.94 -6.05 -1.17
CA ASP A 23 -5.61 -6.63 -1.12
C ASP A 23 -4.60 -5.65 -0.50
N SER A 24 -3.52 -6.19 0.04
CA SER A 24 -2.45 -5.39 0.62
C SER A 24 -1.07 -5.98 0.35
N GLU A 25 -0.14 -5.14 -0.11
CA GLU A 25 1.25 -5.50 -0.35
C GLU A 25 2.16 -4.68 0.56
N THR A 26 3.03 -5.37 1.33
CA THR A 26 4.00 -4.73 2.21
C THR A 26 5.43 -4.92 1.70
N ARG A 27 6.20 -3.83 1.74
CA ARG A 27 7.63 -3.79 1.42
C ARG A 27 8.40 -3.10 2.54
N CYS A 28 9.62 -3.57 2.77
CA CYS A 28 10.49 -3.11 3.84
C CYS A 28 11.67 -2.37 3.25
N PHE A 29 12.03 -1.25 3.86
CA PHE A 29 13.09 -0.38 3.38
C PHE A 29 13.96 0.14 4.52
N SER A 30 15.21 0.46 4.19
CA SER A 30 16.18 1.05 5.11
C SER A 30 16.95 2.17 4.42
N ALA A 31 17.24 3.25 5.14
CA ALA A 31 18.13 4.33 4.69
C ALA A 31 19.31 4.46 5.67
N ASP A 32 20.53 4.56 5.13
CA ASP A 32 21.73 4.89 5.90
C ASP A 32 22.05 6.38 5.72
N ASN A 33 21.99 7.12 6.83
CA ASN A 33 22.25 8.55 6.87
C ASN A 33 23.52 8.86 7.69
N GLY A 34 24.49 7.94 7.74
CA GLY A 34 25.74 8.09 8.50
C GLY A 34 25.56 7.92 10.02
N GLY A 35 24.46 7.29 10.42
CA GLY A 35 24.05 7.11 11.82
C GLY A 35 23.29 5.80 12.02
N LYS A 36 22.33 5.78 12.96
CA LYS A 36 21.45 4.61 13.07
C LYS A 36 20.58 4.52 11.81
N PRO A 37 20.47 3.35 11.17
CA PRO A 37 19.62 3.17 10.01
C PRO A 37 18.18 3.59 10.29
N VAL A 38 17.56 4.24 9.32
CA VAL A 38 16.14 4.59 9.36
C VAL A 38 15.38 3.48 8.65
N HIS A 39 14.54 2.77 9.38
CA HIS A 39 13.70 1.71 8.83
C HIS A 39 12.32 2.21 8.47
N LEU A 40 11.80 1.78 7.32
CA LEU A 40 10.51 2.20 6.79
C LEU A 40 9.76 0.99 6.24
N GLN A 41 8.55 0.77 6.75
CA GLN A 41 7.60 -0.12 6.11
C GLN A 41 6.73 0.71 5.18
N PHE A 42 6.52 0.25 3.95
CA PHE A 42 5.55 0.79 3.00
C PHE A 42 4.52 -0.28 2.70
N THR A 43 3.24 0.07 2.77
CA THR A 43 2.16 -0.87 2.48
C THR A 43 1.15 -0.21 1.56
N VAL A 44 0.92 -0.80 0.40
CA VAL A 44 -0.16 -0.44 -0.53
C VAL A 44 -1.37 -1.29 -0.18
N VAL A 45 -2.55 -0.67 -0.21
CA VAL A 45 -3.84 -1.31 0.06
C VAL A 45 -4.80 -0.87 -1.03
N GLY A 46 -5.49 -1.80 -1.67
CA GLY A 46 -6.34 -1.45 -2.81
C GLY A 46 -7.43 -2.47 -3.12
N ASP A 47 -8.34 -2.02 -3.96
CA ASP A 47 -9.39 -2.81 -4.60
C ASP A 47 -9.27 -2.59 -6.10
N ALA A 48 -8.80 -3.62 -6.80
CA ALA A 48 -8.57 -3.56 -8.24
C ALA A 48 -9.88 -3.43 -9.03
N ASP A 49 -10.98 -4.03 -8.56
CA ASP A 49 -12.29 -3.96 -9.21
C ASP A 49 -12.87 -2.55 -9.09
N ALA A 50 -12.61 -1.87 -7.96
CA ALA A 50 -12.99 -0.49 -7.75
C ALA A 50 -12.03 0.53 -8.40
N GLY A 51 -10.86 0.08 -8.90
CA GLY A 51 -9.80 0.97 -9.38
C GLY A 51 -9.29 1.92 -8.29
N TRP A 52 -9.34 1.50 -7.02
CA TRP A 52 -8.98 2.32 -5.88
C TRP A 52 -7.75 1.77 -5.15
N GLN A 53 -6.86 2.66 -4.76
CA GLN A 53 -5.72 2.32 -3.90
C GLN A 53 -5.36 3.47 -2.97
N ALA A 54 -4.79 3.10 -1.83
CA ALA A 54 -4.11 3.99 -0.90
C ALA A 54 -2.84 3.31 -0.42
N ALA A 55 -1.95 4.06 0.21
CA ALA A 55 -0.81 3.47 0.87
C ALA A 55 -0.60 4.08 2.25
N TYR A 56 0.27 3.47 3.04
CA TYR A 56 0.80 4.09 4.24
C TYR A 56 2.25 3.72 4.44
N VAL A 57 2.96 4.57 5.17
CA VAL A 57 4.31 4.26 5.65
C VAL A 57 4.35 4.19 7.16
N ARG A 58 5.28 3.40 7.69
CA ARG A 58 5.54 3.31 9.13
C ARG A 58 7.04 3.28 9.39
N TYR A 59 7.51 4.29 10.13
CA TYR A 59 8.91 4.39 10.54
C TYR A 59 9.20 3.50 11.75
N GLY A 60 10.12 2.54 11.58
CA GLY A 60 10.50 1.55 12.59
C GLY A 60 9.33 0.68 13.10
N LYS A 61 9.60 -0.10 14.15
CA LYS A 61 8.64 -1.10 14.68
C LYS A 61 7.41 -0.50 15.39
N ARG A 62 7.55 0.69 15.99
CA ARG A 62 6.52 1.33 16.83
C ARG A 62 6.01 2.67 16.30
N GLY A 63 6.44 3.06 15.10
CA GLY A 63 5.92 4.27 14.45
C GLY A 63 4.41 4.19 14.24
N ARG A 64 3.73 5.33 14.30
CA ARG A 64 2.34 5.41 13.84
C ARG A 64 2.33 5.39 12.31
N PRO A 65 1.41 4.64 11.67
CA PRO A 65 1.22 4.72 10.23
C PRO A 65 0.91 6.15 9.78
N ILE A 66 1.52 6.57 8.69
CA ILE A 66 1.26 7.85 8.01
C ILE A 66 0.61 7.53 6.68
N THR A 67 -0.59 8.06 6.45
CA THR A 67 -1.35 7.83 5.23
C THR A 67 -0.68 8.49 4.04
N LEU A 68 -0.63 7.76 2.94
CA LEU A 68 -0.19 8.23 1.64
C LEU A 68 -1.37 8.25 0.67
N ALA A 69 -1.60 9.41 0.06
CA ALA A 69 -2.57 9.55 -1.01
C ALA A 69 -1.89 9.31 -2.37
N TRP A 70 -2.49 8.50 -3.23
CA TRP A 70 -1.99 8.31 -4.59
C TRP A 70 -2.08 9.63 -5.38
N LEU A 71 -0.98 10.03 -6.02
CA LEU A 71 -0.94 11.23 -6.85
C LEU A 71 -1.02 10.89 -8.34
N ARG A 72 -0.12 10.03 -8.81
CA ARG A 72 -0.02 9.59 -10.20
C ARG A 72 0.87 8.35 -10.30
N GLY A 73 0.73 7.63 -11.41
CA GLY A 73 1.60 6.53 -11.80
C GLY A 73 1.86 6.59 -13.29
N GLU A 74 3.10 6.33 -13.68
CA GLU A 74 3.54 6.19 -15.07
C GLU A 74 4.17 4.81 -15.24
N HIS A 75 4.14 4.27 -16.46
CA HIS A 75 4.78 3.00 -16.77
C HIS A 75 5.56 3.07 -18.07
N GLU A 76 6.69 2.36 -18.11
CA GLU A 76 7.58 2.29 -19.25
C GLU A 76 7.99 0.84 -19.52
N MET A 77 8.04 0.47 -20.81
CA MET A 77 8.60 -0.80 -21.26
C MET A 77 10.06 -0.58 -21.64
N LEU A 78 10.99 -0.99 -20.76
CA LEU A 78 12.42 -0.80 -20.96
C LEU A 78 13.02 -1.73 -22.04
N ALA A 79 12.41 -2.89 -22.26
CA ALA A 79 12.71 -3.82 -23.35
C ALA A 79 11.51 -4.76 -23.60
N GLU A 80 11.39 -5.31 -24.81
CA GLU A 80 10.24 -6.13 -25.25
C GLU A 80 10.05 -7.42 -24.42
N ASP A 81 11.12 -7.93 -23.80
CA ASP A 81 11.15 -9.15 -22.98
C ASP A 81 11.14 -8.88 -21.46
N ARG A 82 11.00 -7.61 -21.04
CA ARG A 82 11.01 -7.19 -19.64
C ARG A 82 9.62 -6.80 -19.18
N SER A 83 9.30 -7.08 -17.93
CA SER A 83 8.12 -6.52 -17.29
C SER A 83 8.15 -4.99 -17.34
N TRP A 84 6.97 -4.37 -17.40
CA TRP A 84 6.84 -2.92 -17.27
C TRP A 84 7.50 -2.42 -15.98
N GLN A 85 8.21 -1.30 -16.08
CA GLN A 85 8.63 -0.54 -14.93
C GLN A 85 7.55 0.49 -14.62
N PHE A 86 7.24 0.66 -13.35
CA PHE A 86 6.26 1.61 -12.85
C PHE A 86 6.97 2.65 -11.99
N THR A 87 6.60 3.91 -12.19
CA THR A 87 6.99 5.03 -11.34
C THR A 87 5.73 5.64 -10.74
N ASP A 88 5.56 5.48 -9.43
CA ASP A 88 4.41 5.99 -8.70
C ASP A 88 4.82 7.16 -7.79
N GLU A 89 3.95 8.18 -7.72
CA GLU A 89 4.08 9.28 -6.78
C GLU A 89 2.96 9.25 -5.74
N TRP A 90 3.33 9.46 -4.49
CA TRP A 90 2.45 9.42 -3.34
C TRP A 90 2.63 10.66 -2.47
N LEU A 91 1.54 11.26 -1.99
CA LEU A 91 1.57 12.41 -1.08
C LEU A 91 1.50 11.95 0.37
N GLU A 92 2.45 12.38 1.20
CA GLU A 92 2.42 12.17 2.64
C GLU A 92 1.45 13.15 3.30
N ILE A 93 0.42 12.61 3.96
CA ILE A 93 -0.60 13.43 4.64
C ILE A 93 -0.44 13.30 6.16
N VAL A 94 -0.14 14.43 6.82
CA VAL A 94 -0.08 14.53 8.29
C VAL A 94 -0.97 15.68 8.71
N ASP A 95 -1.87 15.43 9.67
CA ASP A 95 -2.82 16.41 10.20
C ASP A 95 -3.59 17.20 9.11
N GLY A 96 -3.97 16.50 8.03
CA GLY A 96 -4.72 17.05 6.90
C GLY A 96 -3.90 17.93 5.94
N LYS A 97 -2.57 17.97 6.10
CA LYS A 97 -1.66 18.74 5.24
C LYS A 97 -0.70 17.82 4.49
N ILE A 98 -0.26 18.27 3.32
CA ILE A 98 0.81 17.61 2.57
C ILE A 98 2.14 17.94 3.24
N HIS A 99 2.84 16.92 3.73
CA HIS A 99 4.13 17.06 4.41
C HIS A 99 5.32 16.69 3.51
N GLY A 100 5.08 15.90 2.48
CA GLY A 100 6.11 15.45 1.56
C GLY A 100 5.53 14.60 0.44
N ARG A 101 6.43 14.07 -0.37
CA ARG A 101 6.11 13.18 -1.48
C ARG A 101 7.07 11.99 -1.48
N TYR A 102 6.54 10.82 -1.76
CA TYR A 102 7.31 9.64 -2.09
C TYR A 102 7.26 9.40 -3.60
N THR A 103 8.39 9.01 -4.18
CA THR A 103 8.49 8.46 -5.53
C THR A 103 9.00 7.03 -5.43
N THR A 104 8.24 6.08 -5.96
CA THR A 104 8.62 4.66 -5.96
C THR A 104 8.81 4.17 -7.38
N VAL A 105 9.90 3.45 -7.62
CA VAL A 105 10.17 2.80 -8.91
C VAL A 105 10.20 1.30 -8.70
N HIS A 106 9.33 0.55 -9.37
CA HIS A 106 9.27 -0.91 -9.25
C HIS A 106 9.11 -1.59 -10.60
N GLN A 107 9.62 -2.82 -10.70
CA GLN A 107 9.45 -3.68 -11.88
C GLN A 107 9.36 -5.12 -11.39
N GLY A 108 8.26 -5.81 -11.75
CA GLY A 108 7.98 -7.13 -11.21
C GLY A 108 7.83 -7.10 -9.70
N ALA A 109 8.55 -7.98 -8.98
CA ALA A 109 8.44 -8.11 -7.52
C ALA A 109 9.45 -7.27 -6.73
N ARG A 110 10.08 -6.27 -7.35
CA ARG A 110 11.20 -5.51 -6.76
C ARG A 110 11.02 -4.01 -6.88
N TYR A 111 11.37 -3.32 -5.80
CA TYR A 111 11.50 -1.86 -5.78
C TYR A 111 12.96 -1.47 -6.03
N TYR A 112 13.19 -0.69 -7.07
CA TYR A 112 14.50 -0.21 -7.49
C TYR A 112 14.79 1.22 -7.03
N GLY A 113 13.74 1.97 -6.68
CA GLY A 113 13.86 3.31 -6.11
C GLY A 113 12.75 3.56 -5.10
N PHE A 114 13.11 4.20 -3.99
CA PHE A 114 12.15 4.64 -2.99
C PHE A 114 12.67 5.94 -2.38
N HIS A 115 12.23 7.06 -2.94
CA HIS A 115 12.72 8.38 -2.60
C HIS A 115 11.66 9.17 -1.85
N TYR A 116 12.04 9.83 -0.75
CA TYR A 116 11.21 10.80 -0.05
C TYR A 116 11.74 12.21 -0.25
N ARG A 117 10.84 13.15 -0.54
CA ARG A 117 11.11 14.59 -0.54
C ARG A 117 10.10 15.33 0.35
N GLY A 118 10.58 15.88 1.46
CA GLY A 118 9.79 16.69 2.39
C GLY A 118 9.50 18.08 1.84
N ALA A 119 8.41 18.68 2.32
CA ALA A 119 8.05 20.07 2.01
C ALA A 119 9.09 21.08 2.56
N ASP A 120 9.89 20.67 3.54
CA ASP A 120 11.04 21.39 4.10
C ASP A 120 12.30 21.28 3.23
N GLY A 121 12.25 20.53 2.12
CA GLY A 121 13.39 20.28 1.24
C GLY A 121 14.28 19.11 1.66
N ARG A 122 13.96 18.40 2.76
CA ARG A 122 14.71 17.21 3.18
C ARG A 122 14.47 16.06 2.21
N GLU A 123 15.54 15.42 1.78
CA GLU A 123 15.51 14.27 0.87
C GLU A 123 16.08 13.03 1.56
N VAL A 124 15.47 11.87 1.31
CA VAL A 124 15.93 10.57 1.84
C VAL A 124 15.71 9.51 0.78
N GLU A 125 16.78 8.82 0.41
CA GLU A 125 16.71 7.62 -0.44
C GLU A 125 16.69 6.37 0.44
N PHE A 126 15.78 5.44 0.12
CA PHE A 126 15.65 4.19 0.83
C PHE A 126 15.96 3.01 -0.09
N ALA A 127 16.69 2.02 0.44
CA ALA A 127 16.94 0.75 -0.23
C ALA A 127 15.97 -0.33 0.27
N GLU A 128 15.49 -1.17 -0.65
CA GLU A 128 14.63 -2.33 -0.30
C GLU A 128 15.41 -3.33 0.58
N ASP A 129 14.83 -3.69 1.70
CA ASP A 129 15.35 -4.67 2.66
C ASP A 129 14.47 -5.93 2.64
N LEU A 130 14.77 -6.83 1.71
CA LEU A 130 14.00 -8.08 1.56
C LEU A 130 14.05 -8.99 2.78
N ALA A 131 15.14 -8.93 3.57
CA ALA A 131 15.34 -9.83 4.70
C ALA A 131 14.47 -9.47 5.90
N ALA A 132 13.95 -8.24 5.94
CA ALA A 132 13.13 -7.75 7.03
C ALA A 132 11.65 -8.11 6.91
N LEU A 133 11.17 -8.60 5.77
CA LEU A 133 9.76 -8.96 5.64
C LEU A 133 9.47 -10.24 6.43
N ASP A 134 8.49 -10.18 7.33
CA ASP A 134 8.11 -11.34 8.14
C ASP A 134 7.50 -12.47 7.29
N SER A 135 7.44 -13.67 7.85
CA SER A 135 6.89 -14.85 7.15
C SER A 135 5.42 -14.71 6.74
N SER A 136 4.70 -13.75 7.31
CA SER A 136 3.32 -13.45 6.93
C SER A 136 3.22 -12.55 5.70
N GLY A 137 4.32 -11.88 5.32
CA GLY A 137 4.36 -10.91 4.24
C GLY A 137 3.68 -9.58 4.57
N ARG A 138 3.34 -9.33 5.85
CA ARG A 138 2.51 -8.16 6.24
C ARG A 138 3.25 -7.13 7.08
N ARG A 139 4.38 -7.50 7.69
CA ARG A 139 5.12 -6.60 8.58
C ARG A 139 6.62 -6.72 8.35
N CYS A 140 7.30 -5.62 8.61
CA CYS A 140 8.75 -5.58 8.68
C CYS A 140 9.24 -5.81 10.11
N GLU A 141 10.25 -6.67 10.26
CA GLU A 141 10.95 -6.99 11.50
C GLU A 141 12.45 -6.65 11.34
N TRP A 142 12.86 -5.62 12.07
CA TRP A 142 14.25 -5.22 12.28
C TRP A 142 14.60 -5.29 13.76
#